data_AF-A0A7S2Q4B5-F1
#
_entry.id   AF-A0A7S2Q4B5-F1
#
_cell.length_a   1.000
_cell.length_b   1.000
_cell.length_c   1.000
_cell.angle_alpha   90.00
_cell.angle_beta   90.00
_cell.angle_gamma   90.00
#
_symmetry.space_group_name_H-M   'P 1'
#
loop_
_entity.id
_entity.type
_entity.pdbx_description
1 polymer ?
#
loop_
_entity_poly.entity_id
_entity_poly.type
_entity_poly.pdbx_seq_one_letter_code
_entity_poly.pdbx_strand_id
1 'polypeptide(L)'
;PNPNDRVRNLRGRGPPVHAIPPSHRLPPPTYHHFSPLTNVMKRPARPMAYHPPHGNVPPQVDVSSSSKSNCVPMKPPIPSKFQGDMNKYKDVSVPDFNNLVNFPCHMNQKSAPAPDGTRNCVMCGHSCPCTTGGKQKGKNNNSHPLADNNQNKGASGMNNNFAIIPSQNKGLCTLCDVNVWIVVHSHLEIKWCKGCKNFRPWAAFGEKGLATKCVRCRERQREKYAMEKEKKERAKIKPSSGRVMASN
;
A
#
# COMPACT_ATOMS: atom_id res chain seq x y z
N PRO A 1 -48.74 32.90 36.26
CA PRO A 1 -47.63 31.97 35.96
C PRO A 1 -47.44 31.86 34.43
N ASN A 2 -46.40 32.50 33.90
CA ASN A 2 -46.21 32.74 32.46
C ASN A 2 -45.24 31.69 31.87
N PRO A 3 -45.58 30.99 30.77
CA PRO A 3 -44.79 29.86 30.24
C PRO A 3 -43.49 30.23 29.49
N ASN A 4 -43.06 31.50 29.49
CA ASN A 4 -41.94 31.98 28.66
C ASN A 4 -40.59 32.16 29.39
N ASP A 5 -40.45 31.75 30.65
CA ASP A 5 -39.23 31.99 31.44
C ASP A 5 -38.14 30.89 31.36
N ARG A 6 -38.14 30.04 30.32
CA ARG A 6 -37.24 28.87 30.25
C ARG A 6 -36.03 28.99 29.34
N VAL A 7 -35.61 30.20 28.99
CA VAL A 7 -34.41 30.43 28.16
C VAL A 7 -33.45 31.39 28.86
N ARG A 8 -32.75 30.93 29.89
CA ARG A 8 -31.53 31.60 30.38
C ARG A 8 -30.54 30.59 30.95
N ASN A 9 -29.29 30.73 30.50
CA ASN A 9 -28.05 30.14 31.02
C ASN A 9 -27.54 28.83 30.36
N LEU A 10 -26.98 28.97 29.15
CA LEU A 10 -25.91 28.09 28.65
C LEU A 10 -24.72 28.90 28.09
N ARG A 11 -24.35 30.01 28.76
CA ARG A 11 -23.02 30.61 28.60
C ARG A 11 -22.18 30.18 29.79
N GLY A 12 -21.45 29.08 29.64
CA GLY A 12 -20.58 28.60 30.71
C GLY A 12 -19.73 27.43 30.30
N ARG A 13 -18.42 27.71 30.17
CA ARG A 13 -17.26 26.82 29.95
C ARG A 13 -16.77 26.81 28.51
N GLY A 14 -15.78 27.68 28.28
CA GLY A 14 -14.89 27.60 27.13
C GLY A 14 -14.14 26.25 27.10
N PRO A 15 -13.59 25.89 25.94
CA PRO A 15 -12.92 24.61 25.72
C PRO A 15 -11.72 24.44 26.67
N PRO A 16 -11.40 23.21 27.08
CA PRO A 16 -10.23 22.91 27.90
C PRO A 16 -8.96 23.42 27.20
N VAL A 17 -8.20 24.26 27.89
CA VAL A 17 -6.89 24.71 27.43
C VAL A 17 -5.94 23.52 27.52
N HIS A 18 -5.71 22.83 26.42
CA HIS A 18 -4.71 21.77 26.38
C HIS A 18 -3.32 22.41 26.52
N ALA A 19 -2.63 22.08 27.61
CA ALA A 19 -1.23 22.46 27.80
C ALA A 19 -0.39 21.93 26.63
N ILE A 20 0.28 22.85 25.94
CA ILE A 20 1.18 22.52 24.84
C ILE A 20 2.40 21.79 25.44
N PRO A 21 2.75 20.58 24.96
CA PRO A 21 3.91 19.87 25.46
C PRO A 21 5.21 20.65 25.17
N PRO A 22 6.23 20.56 26.04
CA PRO A 22 7.48 21.28 25.91
C PRO A 22 8.17 20.94 24.58
N SER A 23 8.68 21.97 23.91
CA SER A 23 9.38 21.89 22.64
C SER A 23 10.71 21.16 22.81
N HIS A 24 10.75 19.89 22.40
CA HIS A 24 12.00 19.16 22.23
C HIS A 24 12.83 19.83 21.13
N ARG A 25 13.87 20.57 21.54
CA ARG A 25 14.91 21.08 20.64
C ARG A 25 15.63 19.89 20.02
N LEU A 26 15.38 19.63 18.74
CA LEU A 26 16.19 18.69 17.97
C LEU A 26 17.60 19.30 17.79
N PRO A 27 18.66 18.49 17.91
CA PRO A 27 20.02 18.95 17.64
C PRO A 27 20.17 19.35 16.17
N PRO A 28 21.02 20.34 15.87
CA PRO A 28 21.26 20.80 14.51
C PRO A 28 21.83 19.67 13.64
N PRO A 29 21.44 19.59 12.35
CA PRO A 29 21.97 18.58 11.44
C PRO A 29 23.47 18.82 11.22
N THR A 30 24.29 17.88 11.68
CA THR A 30 25.73 17.86 11.39
C THR A 30 25.91 17.55 9.91
N TYR A 31 26.25 18.58 9.14
CA TYR A 31 26.63 18.48 7.73
C TYR A 31 27.95 17.69 7.64
N HIS A 32 27.88 16.42 7.24
CA HIS A 32 29.07 15.66 6.90
C HIS A 32 29.47 15.97 5.45
N HIS A 33 30.67 16.54 5.33
CA HIS A 33 31.34 16.89 4.10
C HIS A 33 31.54 15.67 3.18
N PHE A 34 31.19 15.85 1.91
CA PHE A 34 31.52 14.96 0.81
C PHE A 34 33.05 14.87 0.65
N SER A 35 33.60 13.65 0.71
CA SER A 35 34.95 13.36 0.19
C SER A 35 34.82 12.61 -1.14
N PRO A 36 35.45 13.07 -2.24
CA PRO A 36 35.51 12.32 -3.47
C PRO A 36 36.68 11.33 -3.38
N LEU A 37 36.39 10.04 -3.27
CA LEU A 37 37.40 9.00 -3.45
C LEU A 37 37.43 8.56 -4.92
N THR A 38 38.36 9.14 -5.66
CA THR A 38 38.86 8.58 -6.92
C THR A 38 39.85 7.47 -6.57
N ASN A 39 39.47 6.22 -6.79
CA ASN A 39 40.43 5.11 -6.82
C ASN A 39 40.20 4.26 -8.07
N VAL A 40 40.99 4.57 -9.10
CA VAL A 40 41.17 3.77 -10.30
C VAL A 40 42.18 2.67 -9.96
N MET A 41 41.69 1.48 -9.57
CA MET A 41 42.53 0.28 -9.51
C MET A 41 42.54 -0.40 -10.88
N LYS A 42 43.70 -0.34 -11.54
CA LYS A 42 44.09 -1.16 -12.69
C LYS A 42 44.02 -2.64 -12.30
N ARG A 43 43.25 -3.44 -13.05
CA ARG A 43 43.32 -4.91 -13.00
C ARG A 43 44.34 -5.42 -14.03
N PRO A 44 45.16 -6.42 -13.69
CA PRO A 44 46.06 -7.06 -14.65
C PRO A 44 45.28 -7.97 -15.60
N ALA A 45 45.67 -7.92 -16.88
CA ALA A 45 45.21 -8.80 -17.93
C ALA A 45 45.54 -10.27 -17.60
N ARG A 46 44.55 -11.15 -17.66
CA ARG A 46 44.76 -12.60 -17.69
C ARG A 46 44.67 -13.11 -19.13
N PRO A 47 45.52 -14.07 -19.53
CA PRO A 47 45.55 -14.60 -20.87
C PRO A 47 44.36 -15.52 -21.16
N MET A 48 43.94 -15.46 -22.43
CA MET A 48 42.94 -16.30 -23.08
C MET A 48 43.27 -17.78 -22.95
N ALA A 49 42.37 -18.55 -22.32
CA ALA A 49 42.33 -20.01 -22.45
C ALA A 49 41.14 -20.36 -23.36
N TYR A 50 41.47 -20.89 -24.54
CA TYR A 50 40.54 -21.49 -25.49
C TYR A 50 39.87 -22.71 -24.84
N HIS A 51 38.54 -22.70 -24.73
CA HIS A 51 37.73 -23.90 -24.47
C HIS A 51 36.75 -24.14 -25.64
N PRO A 52 36.44 -25.41 -25.95
CA PRO A 52 35.75 -25.81 -27.17
C PRO A 52 34.22 -25.62 -27.06
N PRO A 53 33.49 -25.60 -28.20
CA PRO A 53 32.12 -25.10 -28.25
C PRO A 53 31.11 -26.25 -28.31
N HIS A 54 30.68 -26.83 -27.18
CA HIS A 54 29.47 -27.67 -27.18
C HIS A 54 28.77 -27.60 -25.82
N GLY A 55 27.58 -26.99 -25.81
CA GLY A 55 26.71 -26.95 -24.65
C GLY A 55 25.53 -26.04 -24.92
N ASN A 56 24.43 -26.62 -25.41
CA ASN A 56 23.14 -25.99 -25.63
C ASN A 56 22.73 -25.15 -24.41
N VAL A 57 22.94 -23.85 -24.49
CA VAL A 57 22.30 -22.89 -23.57
C VAL A 57 20.84 -22.81 -24.02
N PRO A 58 19.85 -23.13 -23.18
CA PRO A 58 18.45 -22.95 -23.54
C PRO A 58 18.24 -21.48 -23.92
N PRO A 59 17.47 -21.20 -24.99
CA PRO A 59 17.27 -19.84 -25.44
C PRO A 59 16.72 -19.01 -24.28
N GLN A 60 17.45 -17.97 -23.89
CA GLN A 60 16.87 -16.89 -23.09
C GLN A 60 15.78 -16.28 -23.96
N VAL A 61 14.55 -16.75 -23.74
CA VAL A 61 13.37 -16.13 -24.28
C VAL A 61 13.29 -14.74 -23.67
N ASP A 62 13.55 -13.71 -24.47
CA ASP A 62 13.22 -12.33 -24.13
C ASP A 62 11.72 -12.28 -23.79
N VAL A 63 11.39 -12.31 -22.50
CA VAL A 63 10.04 -12.11 -21.95
C VAL A 63 9.68 -10.61 -22.04
N SER A 64 9.94 -10.00 -23.20
CA SER A 64 9.66 -8.60 -23.49
C SER A 64 8.56 -8.42 -24.54
N SER A 65 8.15 -9.49 -25.23
CA SER A 65 7.33 -9.37 -26.45
C SER A 65 5.83 -9.64 -26.29
N SER A 66 5.30 -9.92 -25.10
CA SER A 66 3.85 -10.19 -24.93
C SER A 66 3.16 -9.43 -23.79
N SER A 67 3.82 -8.43 -23.19
CA SER A 67 3.11 -7.56 -22.24
C SER A 67 2.15 -6.67 -23.01
N LYS A 68 0.85 -6.98 -22.96
CA LYS A 68 -0.20 -6.05 -23.36
C LYS A 68 -0.14 -4.91 -22.33
N SER A 69 0.61 -3.86 -22.62
CA SER A 69 0.74 -2.68 -21.75
C SER A 69 -0.57 -1.89 -21.78
N ASN A 70 -1.61 -2.44 -21.15
CA ASN A 70 -2.95 -1.89 -21.08
C ASN A 70 -3.00 -0.63 -20.21
N CYS A 71 -2.09 -0.51 -19.25
CA CYS A 71 -1.99 0.63 -18.35
C CYS A 71 -0.56 1.15 -18.23
N VAL A 72 -0.41 2.47 -18.21
CA VAL A 72 0.86 3.15 -17.93
C VAL A 72 0.75 4.00 -16.67
N PRO A 73 1.80 4.11 -15.82
CA PRO A 73 1.76 4.98 -14.66
C PRO A 73 1.72 6.45 -15.10
N MET A 74 0.95 7.28 -14.41
CA MET A 74 0.92 8.72 -14.66
C MET A 74 2.28 9.34 -14.31
N LYS A 75 2.77 10.22 -15.19
CA LYS A 75 4.06 10.89 -15.01
C LYS A 75 3.99 11.95 -13.90
N PRO A 76 5.00 12.07 -13.02
CA PRO A 76 5.10 13.19 -12.08
C PRO A 76 5.24 14.55 -12.80
N PRO A 77 4.81 15.66 -12.16
CA PRO A 77 4.17 15.73 -10.85
C PRO A 77 2.72 15.24 -10.92
N ILE A 78 2.34 14.31 -10.04
CA ILE A 78 0.97 13.80 -9.97
C ILE A 78 0.11 14.88 -9.30
N PRO A 79 -0.96 15.38 -9.96
CA PRO A 79 -1.86 16.36 -9.35
C PRO A 79 -2.46 15.84 -8.03
N SER A 80 -2.72 16.73 -7.08
CA SER A 80 -3.32 16.35 -5.78
C SER A 80 -4.76 15.85 -5.91
N LYS A 81 -5.44 16.22 -6.99
CA LYS A 81 -6.83 15.89 -7.34
C LYS A 81 -6.96 15.64 -8.84
N PHE A 82 -7.99 14.89 -9.22
CA PHE A 82 -8.38 14.71 -10.62
C PHE A 82 -8.68 16.08 -11.26
N GLN A 83 -8.17 16.30 -12.48
CA GLN A 83 -8.26 17.61 -13.17
C GLN A 83 -9.44 17.72 -14.14
N GLY A 84 -10.09 16.61 -14.51
CA GLY A 84 -11.27 16.61 -15.39
C GLY A 84 -12.60 16.85 -14.66
N ASP A 85 -13.70 16.69 -15.40
CA ASP A 85 -15.06 16.77 -14.83
C ASP A 85 -15.36 15.59 -13.90
N MET A 86 -15.25 15.82 -12.59
CA MET A 86 -15.47 14.78 -11.58
C MET A 86 -16.85 14.14 -11.66
N ASN A 87 -17.90 14.89 -12.01
CA ASN A 87 -19.25 14.35 -12.04
C ASN A 87 -19.46 13.41 -13.21
N LYS A 88 -18.84 13.73 -14.36
CA LYS A 88 -18.88 12.88 -15.55
C LYS A 88 -18.11 11.58 -15.35
N TYR A 89 -16.93 11.62 -14.70
CA TYR A 89 -16.00 10.48 -14.68
C TYR A 89 -16.06 9.59 -13.43
N LYS A 90 -16.68 10.03 -12.33
CA LYS A 90 -16.67 9.28 -11.06
C LYS A 90 -17.35 7.90 -11.13
N ASP A 91 -18.34 7.75 -12.01
CA ASP A 91 -19.15 6.53 -12.14
C ASP A 91 -18.91 5.78 -13.47
N VAL A 92 -17.92 6.21 -14.25
CA VAL A 92 -17.51 5.52 -15.48
C VAL A 92 -17.07 4.10 -15.14
N SER A 93 -17.53 3.13 -15.94
CA SER A 93 -17.15 1.73 -15.78
C SER A 93 -15.65 1.57 -16.05
N VAL A 94 -14.95 0.99 -15.08
CA VAL A 94 -13.55 0.58 -15.24
C VAL A 94 -13.57 -0.84 -15.80
N PRO A 95 -12.76 -1.15 -16.83
CA PRO A 95 -12.62 -2.51 -17.32
C PRO A 95 -12.29 -3.50 -16.19
N ASP A 96 -12.68 -4.76 -16.38
CA ASP A 96 -12.40 -5.80 -15.40
C ASP A 96 -10.90 -5.93 -15.13
N PHE A 97 -10.59 -6.30 -13.88
CA PHE A 97 -9.23 -6.39 -13.38
C PHE A 97 -8.30 -7.20 -14.31
N ASN A 98 -8.78 -8.33 -14.84
CA ASN A 98 -8.00 -9.20 -15.74
C ASN A 98 -7.66 -8.55 -17.09
N ASN A 99 -8.50 -7.63 -17.57
CA ASN A 99 -8.31 -6.91 -18.82
C ASN A 99 -7.50 -5.62 -18.65
N LEU A 100 -7.31 -5.20 -17.40
CA LEU A 100 -6.67 -3.95 -17.05
C LEU A 100 -5.20 -4.12 -16.69
N VAL A 101 -4.86 -5.23 -16.04
CA VAL A 101 -3.49 -5.54 -15.64
C VAL A 101 -2.59 -5.80 -16.84
N ASN A 102 -1.32 -5.40 -16.72
CA ASN A 102 -0.31 -5.58 -17.77
C ASN A 102 0.27 -7.00 -17.77
N PHE A 103 0.27 -7.64 -16.60
CA PHE A 103 0.84 -8.97 -16.37
C PHE A 103 -0.18 -9.85 -15.62
N PRO A 104 -1.20 -10.39 -16.32
CA PRO A 104 -2.21 -11.24 -15.70
C PRO A 104 -1.59 -12.50 -15.09
N CYS A 105 -2.01 -12.86 -13.88
CA CYS A 105 -1.45 -14.00 -13.15
C CYS A 105 -1.58 -15.33 -13.92
N HIS A 106 -2.66 -15.51 -14.70
CA HIS A 106 -2.88 -16.71 -15.50
C HIS A 106 -1.86 -16.87 -16.65
N MET A 107 -1.27 -15.77 -17.15
CA MET A 107 -0.21 -15.86 -18.16
C MET A 107 1.12 -16.33 -17.56
N ASN A 108 1.26 -16.34 -16.23
CA ASN A 108 2.47 -16.77 -15.54
C ASN A 108 2.38 -18.21 -15.00
N GLN A 109 1.29 -18.95 -15.24
CA GLN A 109 1.13 -20.31 -14.68
C GLN A 109 2.05 -21.37 -15.31
N LYS A 110 2.69 -21.08 -16.45
CA LYS A 110 3.69 -21.98 -17.05
C LYS A 110 5.09 -21.82 -16.46
N SER A 111 5.36 -20.76 -15.67
CA SER A 111 6.60 -20.68 -14.91
C SER A 111 6.39 -21.43 -13.59
N ALA A 112 7.26 -22.42 -13.33
CA ALA A 112 7.29 -23.11 -12.05
C ALA A 112 7.26 -22.09 -10.90
N PRO A 113 6.59 -22.38 -9.76
CA PRO A 113 6.52 -21.46 -8.63
C PRO A 113 7.93 -20.98 -8.31
N ALA A 114 8.15 -19.66 -8.44
CA ALA A 114 9.46 -19.08 -8.22
C ALA A 114 9.96 -19.55 -6.85
N PRO A 115 11.14 -20.18 -6.76
CA PRO A 115 11.58 -20.90 -5.56
C PRO A 115 11.75 -20.01 -4.31
N ASP A 116 11.65 -18.68 -4.45
CA ASP A 116 12.09 -17.72 -3.43
C ASP A 116 10.94 -16.95 -2.73
N GLY A 117 9.69 -17.42 -2.80
CA GLY A 117 8.58 -16.73 -2.13
C GLY A 117 8.31 -15.31 -2.67
N THR A 118 8.77 -15.03 -3.89
CA THR A 118 8.51 -13.78 -4.61
C THR A 118 7.30 -13.95 -5.54
N ARG A 119 6.62 -12.84 -5.84
CA ARG A 119 5.52 -12.78 -6.82
C ARG A 119 5.74 -11.60 -7.74
N ASN A 120 5.28 -11.70 -8.99
CA ASN A 120 5.37 -10.60 -9.95
C ASN A 120 4.17 -9.66 -9.78
N CYS A 121 4.43 -8.36 -9.77
CA CYS A 121 3.38 -7.35 -9.69
C CYS A 121 2.56 -7.33 -10.99
N VAL A 122 1.25 -7.39 -10.90
CA VAL A 122 0.36 -7.44 -12.08
C VAL A 122 0.36 -6.15 -12.92
N MET A 123 0.82 -5.02 -12.37
CA MET A 123 0.88 -3.75 -13.09
C MET A 123 2.27 -3.46 -13.66
N CYS A 124 3.32 -3.57 -12.85
CA CYS A 124 4.68 -3.24 -13.29
C CYS A 124 5.52 -4.46 -13.69
N GLY A 125 5.03 -5.69 -13.48
CA GLY A 125 5.75 -6.93 -13.79
C GLY A 125 6.91 -7.27 -12.83
N HIS A 126 7.30 -6.35 -11.94
CA HIS A 126 8.46 -6.53 -11.08
C HIS A 126 8.23 -7.66 -10.07
N SER A 127 9.25 -8.50 -9.90
CA SER A 127 9.31 -9.52 -8.86
C SER A 127 9.49 -8.85 -7.50
N CYS A 128 8.56 -9.10 -6.59
CA CYS A 128 8.53 -8.52 -5.26
C CYS A 128 8.36 -9.62 -4.21
N PRO A 129 8.96 -9.49 -3.01
CA PRO A 129 8.67 -10.39 -1.90
C PRO A 129 7.17 -10.43 -1.60
N CYS A 130 6.64 -11.64 -1.44
CA CYS A 130 5.28 -11.83 -0.99
C CYS A 130 5.26 -11.92 0.53
N THR A 131 4.36 -11.20 1.20
CA THR A 131 4.02 -11.52 2.59
C THR A 131 3.19 -12.80 2.60
N THR A 132 3.84 -13.94 2.37
CA THR A 132 3.23 -15.24 2.62
C THR A 132 2.82 -15.23 4.08
N GLY A 133 1.52 -15.39 4.35
CA GLY A 133 0.94 -15.44 5.70
C GLY A 133 1.33 -16.73 6.43
N GLY A 134 2.63 -17.00 6.49
CA GLY A 134 3.23 -18.22 6.98
C GLY A 134 3.13 -18.30 8.48
N LYS A 135 1.99 -18.83 8.95
CA LYS A 135 2.01 -19.87 9.97
C LYS A 135 2.75 -21.08 9.39
N GLN A 136 4.07 -21.01 9.23
CA GLN A 136 4.85 -22.24 9.17
C GLN A 136 4.99 -22.70 10.61
N LYS A 137 4.05 -23.54 11.04
CA LYS A 137 4.15 -24.31 12.29
C LYS A 137 5.22 -25.37 12.04
N GLY A 138 6.48 -24.95 12.11
CA GLY A 138 7.63 -25.84 12.07
C GLY A 138 7.59 -26.74 13.30
N LYS A 139 7.20 -28.00 13.11
CA LYS A 139 7.67 -29.11 13.95
C LYS A 139 9.09 -29.40 13.49
N ASN A 140 10.10 -28.88 14.20
CA ASN A 140 11.33 -29.63 14.47
C ASN A 140 12.22 -28.93 15.50
N ASN A 141 12.35 -29.65 16.62
CA ASN A 141 13.40 -29.74 17.63
C ASN A 141 14.59 -28.75 17.61
N ASN A 142 14.69 -28.05 18.75
CA ASN A 142 15.88 -27.98 19.58
C ASN A 142 17.16 -27.41 18.94
N SER A 143 17.16 -26.11 18.67
CA SER A 143 18.40 -25.32 18.72
C SER A 143 18.11 -23.92 19.25
N HIS A 144 18.79 -23.61 20.35
CA HIS A 144 18.77 -22.40 21.15
C HIS A 144 18.94 -21.10 20.32
N PRO A 145 18.16 -20.02 20.53
CA PRO A 145 18.44 -18.73 19.93
C PRO A 145 19.28 -17.91 20.92
N LEU A 146 20.59 -17.85 20.70
CA LEU A 146 21.37 -16.69 21.12
C LEU A 146 21.16 -15.59 20.07
N ALA A 147 20.76 -14.44 20.57
CA ALA A 147 20.51 -13.24 19.81
C ALA A 147 21.78 -12.82 19.05
N ASP A 148 21.71 -12.87 17.72
CA ASP A 148 22.55 -12.03 16.88
C ASP A 148 21.67 -11.38 15.81
N ASN A 149 21.33 -10.12 16.09
CA ASN A 149 20.94 -9.17 15.06
C ASN A 149 22.06 -9.14 14.03
N ASN A 150 21.70 -8.97 12.75
CA ASN A 150 22.59 -8.51 11.67
C ASN A 150 23.15 -9.58 10.71
N GLN A 151 22.27 -10.21 9.92
CA GLN A 151 22.64 -10.74 8.61
C GLN A 151 21.68 -10.25 7.52
N ASN A 152 21.77 -8.95 7.25
CA ASN A 152 21.47 -8.38 5.92
C ASN A 152 22.78 -8.36 5.13
N LYS A 153 23.14 -9.49 4.50
CA LYS A 153 24.23 -9.54 3.51
C LYS A 153 23.82 -10.49 2.40
N GLY A 154 23.55 -9.95 1.20
CA GLY A 154 23.48 -10.79 0.00
C GLY A 154 22.61 -10.34 -1.16
N ALA A 155 22.53 -9.05 -1.51
CA ALA A 155 22.31 -8.61 -2.89
C ALA A 155 22.60 -7.11 -3.01
N SER A 156 23.87 -6.79 -3.23
CA SER A 156 24.33 -5.44 -3.57
C SER A 156 23.72 -5.00 -4.90
N GLY A 157 23.03 -3.85 -4.91
CA GLY A 157 22.73 -3.17 -6.17
C GLY A 157 21.47 -2.31 -6.17
N MET A 158 21.63 -1.07 -5.71
CA MET A 158 20.72 0.08 -5.86
C MET A 158 19.59 0.21 -4.82
N ASN A 159 19.46 1.45 -4.31
CA ASN A 159 18.51 1.97 -3.34
C ASN A 159 17.03 1.84 -3.79
N ASN A 160 16.58 0.64 -4.06
CA ASN A 160 15.20 0.36 -4.42
C ASN A 160 14.40 0.28 -3.12
N ASN A 161 13.54 1.27 -2.89
CA ASN A 161 12.43 1.16 -1.94
C ASN A 161 11.76 -0.21 -2.15
N PHE A 162 12.03 -1.15 -1.24
CA PHE A 162 11.60 -2.55 -1.38
C PHE A 162 10.08 -2.60 -1.46
N ALA A 163 9.56 -2.80 -2.67
CA ALA A 163 8.15 -3.03 -2.90
C ALA A 163 7.80 -4.45 -2.47
N ILE A 164 6.75 -4.61 -1.68
CA ILE A 164 6.21 -5.93 -1.31
C ILE A 164 4.86 -6.13 -2.02
N ILE A 165 4.45 -7.37 -2.23
CA ILE A 165 3.08 -7.69 -2.66
C ILE A 165 2.33 -8.29 -1.48
N PRO A 166 1.48 -7.49 -0.79
CA PRO A 166 0.65 -7.99 0.29
C PRO A 166 -0.23 -9.15 -0.17
N SER A 167 -0.40 -10.18 0.66
CA SER A 167 -1.32 -11.28 0.40
C SER A 167 -2.75 -10.82 0.09
N GLN A 168 -3.18 -9.71 0.69
CA GLN A 168 -4.52 -9.13 0.50
C GLN A 168 -4.68 -8.31 -0.78
N ASN A 169 -3.58 -7.88 -1.39
CA ASN A 169 -3.59 -7.15 -2.65
C ASN A 169 -3.54 -8.19 -3.77
N LYS A 170 -4.41 -8.06 -4.78
CA LYS A 170 -4.61 -9.04 -5.88
C LYS A 170 -3.39 -9.13 -6.84
N GLY A 171 -2.19 -9.36 -6.31
CA GLY A 171 -0.92 -9.32 -7.04
C GLY A 171 -0.36 -7.91 -7.26
N LEU A 172 -0.87 -6.88 -6.55
CA LEU A 172 -0.41 -5.49 -6.70
C LEU A 172 0.64 -5.15 -5.62
N CYS A 173 1.81 -4.66 -6.03
CA CYS A 173 2.85 -4.24 -5.10
C CYS A 173 2.55 -2.88 -4.45
N THR A 174 3.22 -2.58 -3.33
CA THR A 174 3.04 -1.35 -2.55
C THR A 174 3.46 -0.06 -3.26
N LEU A 175 4.25 -0.14 -4.34
CA LEU A 175 4.54 1.02 -5.19
C LEU A 175 3.42 1.26 -6.21
N CYS A 176 2.84 0.18 -6.75
CA CYS A 176 1.76 0.29 -7.73
C CYS A 176 0.40 0.61 -7.09
N ASP A 177 0.19 0.27 -5.82
CA ASP A 177 -1.08 0.48 -5.10
C ASP A 177 -1.34 1.96 -4.72
N VAL A 178 -0.30 2.80 -4.68
CA VAL A 178 -0.40 4.24 -4.41
C VAL A 178 -0.49 5.09 -5.68
N ASN A 179 0.01 4.57 -6.81
CA ASN A 179 0.10 5.31 -8.07
C ASN A 179 -1.25 5.47 -8.77
N VAL A 180 -1.33 6.53 -9.59
CA VAL A 180 -2.39 6.72 -10.58
C VAL A 180 -1.92 6.11 -11.90
N TRP A 181 -2.79 5.36 -12.55
CA TRP A 181 -2.52 4.69 -13.82
C TRP A 181 -3.46 5.24 -14.89
N ILE A 182 -3.01 5.22 -16.13
CA ILE A 182 -3.79 5.63 -17.30
C ILE A 182 -4.02 4.38 -18.14
N VAL A 183 -5.29 4.05 -18.39
CA VAL A 183 -5.68 2.99 -19.31
C VAL A 183 -5.39 3.48 -20.73
N VAL A 184 -4.52 2.80 -21.47
CA VAL A 184 -3.97 3.29 -22.75
C VAL A 184 -5.08 3.51 -23.79
N HIS A 185 -6.04 2.61 -23.90
CA HIS A 185 -7.06 2.69 -24.95
C HIS A 185 -8.15 3.74 -24.70
N SER A 186 -8.56 3.93 -23.44
CA SER A 186 -9.65 4.85 -23.08
C SER A 186 -9.18 6.17 -22.48
N HIS A 187 -7.88 6.31 -22.23
CA HIS A 187 -7.28 7.38 -21.44
C HIS A 187 -7.91 7.55 -20.05
N LEU A 188 -8.58 6.51 -19.53
CA LEU A 188 -9.20 6.57 -18.22
C LEU A 188 -8.13 6.54 -17.13
N GLU A 189 -8.13 7.57 -16.30
CA GLU A 189 -7.28 7.65 -15.11
C GLU A 189 -7.90 6.82 -13.99
N ILE A 190 -7.15 5.86 -13.49
CA ILE A 190 -7.59 4.89 -12.49
C ILE A 190 -6.63 4.83 -11.32
N LYS A 191 -7.15 4.44 -10.17
CA LYS A 191 -6.36 4.24 -8.96
C LYS A 191 -6.89 3.07 -8.14
N TRP A 192 -5.99 2.34 -7.51
CA TRP A 192 -6.34 1.25 -6.62
C TRP A 192 -7.03 1.77 -5.35
N CYS A 193 -8.23 1.29 -5.07
CA CYS A 193 -8.96 1.62 -3.85
C CYS A 193 -8.80 0.50 -2.81
N LYS A 194 -8.15 0.79 -1.68
CA LYS A 194 -7.98 -0.19 -0.57
C LYS A 194 -9.30 -0.64 0.05
N GLY A 195 -10.34 0.18 -0.02
CA GLY A 195 -11.68 -0.16 0.49
C GLY A 195 -12.45 -1.12 -0.42
N CYS A 196 -12.38 -0.93 -1.74
CA CYS A 196 -13.02 -1.83 -2.71
C CYS A 196 -12.17 -3.07 -3.02
N LYS A 197 -10.86 -3.02 -2.78
CA LYS A 197 -9.87 -3.98 -3.31
C LYS A 197 -10.02 -4.15 -4.83
N ASN A 198 -10.20 -3.01 -5.51
CA ASN A 198 -10.31 -2.93 -6.97
C ASN A 198 -9.87 -1.55 -7.46
N PHE A 199 -9.59 -1.43 -8.76
CA PHE A 199 -9.38 -0.15 -9.42
C PHE A 199 -10.70 0.63 -9.51
N ARG A 200 -10.61 1.95 -9.35
CA ARG A 200 -11.71 2.90 -9.50
C ARG A 200 -11.24 4.08 -10.36
N PRO A 201 -12.14 4.79 -11.06
CA PRO A 201 -11.79 6.03 -11.72
C PRO A 201 -11.16 6.99 -10.72
N TRP A 202 -10.14 7.74 -11.10
CA TRP A 202 -9.46 8.65 -10.19
C TRP A 202 -10.40 9.75 -9.69
N ALA A 203 -11.34 10.19 -10.54
CA ALA A 203 -12.46 11.05 -10.18
C ALA A 203 -13.30 10.54 -8.98
N ALA A 204 -13.41 9.22 -8.79
CA ALA A 204 -14.15 8.62 -7.67
C ALA A 204 -13.48 8.84 -6.29
N PHE A 205 -12.25 9.36 -6.26
CA PHE A 205 -11.56 9.75 -5.02
C PHE A 205 -11.91 11.17 -4.55
N GLY A 206 -12.64 11.93 -5.37
CA GLY A 206 -13.11 13.27 -5.03
C GLY A 206 -11.97 14.28 -4.97
N GLU A 207 -12.14 15.29 -4.12
CA GLU A 207 -11.12 16.32 -3.83
C GLU A 207 -9.82 15.74 -3.26
N LYS A 208 -9.89 14.55 -2.64
CA LYS A 208 -8.74 13.85 -2.06
C LYS A 208 -8.23 12.78 -3.02
N GLY A 209 -7.76 13.19 -4.20
CA GLY A 209 -7.27 12.29 -5.26
C GLY A 209 -6.13 11.37 -4.81
N LEU A 210 -5.30 11.83 -3.86
CA LEU A 210 -4.20 11.04 -3.31
C LEU A 210 -4.62 10.08 -2.17
N ALA A 211 -5.87 10.09 -1.71
CA ALA A 211 -6.33 9.17 -0.67
C ALA A 211 -6.25 7.70 -1.10
N THR A 212 -6.23 6.79 -0.12
CA THR A 212 -6.18 5.33 -0.33
C THR A 212 -7.55 4.68 -0.52
N LYS A 213 -8.64 5.43 -0.30
CA LYS A 213 -10.04 4.97 -0.46
C LYS A 213 -10.85 5.99 -1.26
N CYS A 214 -11.73 5.50 -2.12
CA CYS A 214 -12.70 6.31 -2.86
C CYS A 214 -13.76 6.92 -1.92
N VAL A 215 -14.49 7.92 -2.41
CA VAL A 215 -15.53 8.64 -1.66
C VAL A 215 -16.55 7.68 -1.03
N ARG A 216 -17.11 6.77 -1.84
CA ARG A 216 -18.10 5.77 -1.38
C ARG A 216 -17.59 4.89 -0.23
N CYS A 217 -16.32 4.49 -0.26
CA CYS A 217 -15.72 3.71 0.83
C CYS A 217 -15.48 4.54 2.09
N ARG A 218 -15.16 5.83 1.96
CA ARG A 218 -15.02 6.74 3.11
C ARG A 218 -16.38 7.01 3.76
N GLU A 219 -17.44 7.17 2.97
CA GLU A 219 -18.81 7.33 3.46
C GLU A 219 -19.28 6.11 4.25
N ARG A 220 -19.20 4.91 3.65
CA ARG A 220 -19.53 3.66 4.35
C ARG A 220 -18.75 3.49 5.65
N GLN A 221 -17.48 3.89 5.67
CA GLN A 221 -16.66 3.85 6.88
C GLN A 221 -17.16 4.86 7.94
N ARG A 222 -17.52 6.08 7.54
CA ARG A 222 -18.09 7.10 8.45
C ARG A 222 -19.41 6.64 9.04
N GLU A 223 -20.30 6.08 8.21
CA GLU A 223 -21.59 5.51 8.64
C GLU A 223 -21.39 4.38 9.66
N LYS A 224 -20.45 3.45 9.38
CA LYS A 224 -20.13 2.36 10.30
C LYS A 224 -19.67 2.88 11.67
N TYR A 225 -18.82 3.92 11.70
CA TYR A 225 -18.39 4.53 12.96
C TYR A 225 -19.51 5.26 13.69
N ALA A 226 -20.40 5.96 12.97
CA ALA A 226 -21.55 6.62 13.57
C ALA A 226 -22.48 5.61 14.27
N MET A 227 -22.80 4.50 13.58
CA MET A 227 -23.62 3.42 14.13
C MET A 227 -22.97 2.72 15.33
N GLU A 228 -21.65 2.48 15.28
CA GLU A 228 -20.93 1.84 16.39
C GLU A 228 -20.85 2.76 17.61
N LYS A 229 -20.68 4.07 17.39
CA LYS A 229 -20.72 5.09 18.44
C LYS A 229 -22.09 5.16 19.10
N GLU A 230 -23.17 5.24 18.31
CA GLU A 230 -24.54 5.27 18.83
C GLU A 230 -24.88 4.00 19.62
N LYS A 231 -24.48 2.82 19.11
CA LYS A 231 -24.65 1.54 19.84
C LYS A 231 -23.92 1.56 21.19
N LYS A 232 -22.70 2.10 21.24
CA LYS A 232 -21.90 2.21 22.47
C LYS A 232 -22.50 3.21 23.45
N GLU A 233 -23.02 4.34 22.99
CA GLU A 233 -23.70 5.33 23.83
C GLU A 233 -25.03 4.78 24.37
N ARG A 234 -25.83 4.10 23.54
CA ARG A 234 -27.06 3.44 23.96
C ARG A 234 -26.82 2.33 24.99
N ALA A 235 -25.71 1.60 24.88
CA ALA A 235 -25.33 0.58 25.87
C ALA A 235 -24.94 1.18 27.23
N LYS A 236 -24.45 2.43 27.26
CA LYS A 236 -24.13 3.13 28.52
C LYS A 236 -25.37 3.69 29.22
N ILE A 237 -26.41 4.03 28.48
CA ILE A 237 -27.64 4.66 29.02
C ILE A 237 -28.58 3.61 29.63
N LYS A 238 -28.51 2.32 29.23
CA LYS A 238 -29.31 1.27 29.87
C LYS A 238 -28.85 1.12 31.34
N PRO A 239 -29.63 1.60 32.32
CA PRO A 239 -29.28 1.38 33.72
C PRO A 239 -29.37 -0.13 33.98
N SER A 240 -28.54 -0.63 34.88
CA SER A 240 -28.68 -1.96 35.48
C SER A 240 -29.99 -2.03 36.28
N SER A 241 -31.13 -2.03 35.59
CA SER A 241 -32.45 -2.26 36.17
C SER A 241 -32.60 -3.76 36.33
N GLY A 242 -32.01 -4.28 37.41
CA GLY A 242 -31.92 -5.73 37.62
C GLY A 242 -31.13 -6.14 38.85
N ARG A 243 -31.25 -5.39 39.95
CA ARG A 243 -31.07 -5.97 41.30
C ARG A 243 -32.39 -5.76 42.04
N VAL A 244 -33.37 -6.59 41.69
CA VAL A 244 -34.59 -6.74 42.50
C VAL A 244 -34.10 -7.32 43.83
N MET A 245 -34.15 -6.49 44.88
CA MET A 245 -34.02 -6.97 46.25
C MET A 245 -35.19 -7.93 46.49
N ALA A 246 -34.89 -9.21 46.59
CA ALA A 246 -35.81 -10.17 47.17
C ALA A 246 -35.85 -9.89 48.68
N SER A 247 -36.93 -9.26 49.15
CA SER A 247 -37.21 -9.13 50.57
C SER A 247 -38.07 -10.34 50.98
N ASN A 248 -37.54 -11.14 51.90
CA ASN A 248 -38.28 -12.11 52.72
C ASN A 248 -39.03 -11.39 53.84
#